data_AF-A0A3M6ALQ5-F1
#
_entry.id   AF-A0A3M6ALQ5-F1
#
_cell.length_a   1.000
_cell.length_b   1.000
_cell.length_c   1.000
_cell.angle_alpha   90.00
_cell.angle_beta   90.00
_cell.angle_gamma   90.00
#
_symmetry.space_group_name_H-M   'P 1'
#
loop_
_entity.id
_entity.type
_entity.pdbx_description
1 polymer ?
#
loop_
_entity_poly.entity_id
_entity_poly.type
_entity_poly.pdbx_seq_one_letter_code
_entity_poly.pdbx_strand_id
1 'polypeptide(L)' 'MEKTPIVVLSNNDGCVIARSYDAKPFVKMGAPYFQIKEVLRRHGIKGVGSGWG' A
#
# COMPACT_ATOMS: atom_id res chain seq x y z
N MET A 1 -19.79 3.37 5.08
CA MET A 1 -18.74 3.52 4.05
C MET A 1 -17.62 2.56 4.41
N GLU A 2 -17.55 1.39 3.77
CA GLU A 2 -16.40 0.50 3.90
C GLU A 2 -15.19 1.18 3.27
N LYS A 3 -14.29 1.70 4.11
CA LYS A 3 -13.01 2.22 3.63
C LYS A 3 -12.10 1.01 3.42
N THR A 4 -12.00 0.53 2.19
CA THR A 4 -10.95 -0.43 1.85
C THR A 4 -9.60 0.21 2.17
N PRO A 5 -8.71 -0.44 2.94
CA PRO A 5 -7.39 0.10 3.20
C PRO A 5 -6.57 0.17 1.90
N ILE A 6 -5.83 1.28 1.70
CA ILE A 6 -5.09 1.55 0.46
C ILE A 6 -3.66 1.97 0.80
N VAL A 7 -2.70 1.54 -0.01
CA VAL A 7 -1.33 2.06 -0.04
C VAL A 7 -1.00 2.57 -1.45
N VAL A 8 -0.29 3.68 -1.53
CA VAL A 8 0.21 4.25 -2.79
C VAL A 8 1.67 3.87 -2.91
N LEU A 9 2.04 3.30 -4.06
CA LEU A 9 3.39 2.89 -4.39
C LEU A 9 4.00 3.90 -5.35
N SER A 10 5.28 4.24 -5.17
CA SER A 10 6.02 4.99 -6.17
C SER A 10 6.26 4.12 -7.39
N ASN A 11 5.97 4.65 -8.57
CA ASN A 11 6.17 3.94 -9.82
C ASN A 11 7.64 3.65 -10.14
N ASN A 12 8.59 4.40 -9.55
CA ASN A 12 10.02 4.29 -9.89
C ASN A 12 10.73 3.15 -9.13
N ASP A 13 10.36 2.95 -7.87
CA ASP A 13 11.04 2.03 -6.93
C ASP A 13 10.09 1.00 -6.29
N GLY A 14 8.78 1.08 -6.58
CA GLY A 14 7.77 0.19 -6.02
C GLY A 14 7.62 0.31 -4.50
N CYS A 15 8.09 1.40 -3.89
CA CYS A 15 8.05 1.60 -2.46
C CYS A 15 6.80 2.37 -2.02
N VAL A 16 6.31 2.09 -0.81
CA VAL A 16 5.13 2.77 -0.26
C VAL A 16 5.42 4.24 0.02
N ILE A 17 4.75 5.13 -0.71
CA ILE A 17 4.86 6.59 -0.56
C ILE A 17 3.66 7.23 0.13
N ALA A 18 2.53 6.51 0.24
CA ALA A 18 1.39 6.92 1.07
C ALA A 18 0.58 5.70 1.52
N ARG A 19 -0.22 5.86 2.57
CA ARG A 19 -1.08 4.80 3.12
C ARG A 19 -2.29 5.38 3.82
N SER A 20 -3.42 4.68 3.79
CA SER A 20 -4.59 5.00 4.57
C SER A 20 -4.35 4.74 6.07
N TYR A 21 -5.21 5.34 6.92
CA TYR A 21 -5.14 5.15 8.36
C TYR A 21 -5.23 3.67 8.76
N ASP A 22 -6.15 2.93 8.13
CA ASP A 22 -6.39 1.51 8.40
C ASP A 22 -5.24 0.60 7.93
N ALA A 23 -4.41 1.06 6.98
CA ALA A 23 -3.20 0.35 6.53
C ALA A 23 -1.98 0.64 7.43
N LYS A 24 -2.02 1.67 8.28
CA LYS A 24 -0.92 2.10 9.16
C LYS A 24 -0.34 1.00 10.06
N PRO A 25 -1.13 0.13 10.72
CA PRO A 25 -0.58 -0.93 11.57
C PRO A 25 0.08 -2.06 10.77
N PHE A 26 -0.25 -2.22 9.48
CA PHE A 26 0.21 -3.34 8.67
C PHE A 26 1.38 -2.99 7.75
N VAL A 27 1.46 -1.75 7.27
CA VAL A 27 2.40 -1.34 6.21
C VAL A 27 3.14 -0.09 6.62
N LYS A 28 4.46 -0.12 6.64
CA LYS A 28 5.31 1.06 6.92
C LYS A 28 5.52 1.93 5.67
N MET A 29 5.77 3.23 5.89
CA MET A 29 6.22 4.13 4.81
C MET A 29 7.61 3.70 4.33
N GLY A 30 7.87 3.79 3.03
CA GLY A 30 9.12 3.37 2.40
C GLY A 30 9.29 1.85 2.28
N ALA A 31 8.33 1.05 2.73
CA ALA A 31 8.40 -0.40 2.60
C ALA A 31 8.31 -0.78 1.10
N PRO A 32 9.21 -1.61 0.58
CA PRO A 32 9.12 -2.11 -0.79
C PRO A 32 7.92 -3.04 -0.96
N TYR A 33 7.13 -2.86 -2.03
CA TYR A 33 5.92 -3.65 -2.29
C TYR A 33 6.17 -5.16 -2.25
N PHE A 34 7.27 -5.64 -2.83
CA PHE A 34 7.57 -7.07 -2.91
C PHE A 34 7.71 -7.74 -1.52
N GLN A 35 8.10 -6.99 -0.49
CA GLN A 35 8.21 -7.49 0.88
C GLN A 35 6.85 -7.54 1.59
N ILE A 36 5.96 -6.61 1.26
CA ILE A 36 4.66 -6.46 1.93
C ILE A 36 3.48 -7.01 1.13
N LYS A 37 3.68 -7.47 -0.12
CA LYS A 37 2.61 -7.96 -1.02
C LYS A 37 1.71 -9.01 -0.37
N GLU A 38 2.29 -9.88 0.45
CA GLU A 38 1.54 -10.94 1.14
C GLU A 38 0.74 -10.39 2.33
N VAL A 39 1.29 -9.42 3.05
CA VAL A 39 0.57 -8.69 4.11
C VAL A 39 -0.63 -7.96 3.53
N LEU A 40 -0.44 -7.27 2.39
CA LEU A 40 -1.49 -6.56 1.68
C LEU A 40 -2.62 -7.51 1.27
N ARG A 41 -2.27 -8.65 0.65
CA ARG A 41 -3.22 -9.69 0.24
C ARG A 41 -4.00 -10.26 1.42
N ARG A 42 -3.32 -10.59 2.52
CA ARG A 42 -3.95 -11.17 3.74
C ARG A 42 -4.93 -10.22 4.41
N HIS A 43 -4.66 -8.91 4.39
CA HIS A 43 -5.49 -7.91 5.07
C HIS A 43 -6.43 -7.16 4.10
N GLY A 44 -6.51 -7.58 2.83
CA GLY A 44 -7.38 -6.92 1.83
C GLY A 44 -6.98 -5.48 1.52
N ILE A 45 -5.70 -5.14 1.68
CA ILE A 45 -5.17 -3.80 1.41
C ILE A 45 -4.86 -3.67 -0.07
N LYS A 46 -5.40 -2.65 -0.74
CA LYS A 46 -5.15 -2.39 -2.15
C LYS A 46 -3.88 -1.56 -2.33
N GLY A 47 -2.98 -2.01 -3.20
CA GLY A 47 -1.88 -1.20 -3.71
C GLY A 47 -2.30 -0.45 -4.97
N VAL A 48 -2.05 0.86 -5.02
CA VAL A 48 -2.25 1.70 -6.21
C VAL A 48 -0.91 2.32 -6.61
N GLY A 49 -0.63 2.41 -7.90
CA GLY A 49 0.55 3.13 -8.40
C GLY A 49 0.36 4.64 -8.29
N SER A 50 1.46 5.39 -8.12
CA SER A 50 1.47 6.85 -8.10
C SER A 50 1.25 7.48 -9.48
N GLY A 51 1.37 6.67 -10.55
CA GLY A 51 0.93 7.03 -11.89
C GLY A 51 -0.57 6.82 -12.02
N TRP A 52 -1.28 7.91 -12.21
CA TRP A 52 -2.73 7.96 -12.44
C TRP A 52 -3.21 6.98 -13.52
N GLY A 53 -4.37 6.35 -13.28
CA GLY A 53 -5.34 5.90 -14.28
C GLY A 53 -4.98 4.66 -15.09
#